data_AF-A0A662TT71-F1
#
_entry.id   AF-A0A662TT71-F1
#
_cell.length_a   1.000
_cell.length_b   1.000
_cell.length_c   1.000
_cell.angle_alpha   90.00
_cell.angle_beta   90.00
_cell.angle_gamma   90.00
#
_symmetry.space_group_name_H-M   'P 1'
#
loop_
_entity.id
_entity.type
_entity.pdbx_description
1 polymer ?
#
loop_
_entity_poly.entity_id
_entity_poly.type
_entity_poly.pdbx_seq_one_letter_code
_entity_poly.pdbx_strand_id
1 'polypeptide(L)'
;MKMKNKILTATIVVLVLASGLIGWKYFQGEEVISANGTIKYIPIKGGFYGIITDEGKKYLPLNLPEEFKKDGLRVWFKAKPRKVATIQMWG
;
A
#
# COMPACT_ATOMS: atom_id res chain seq x y z
N MET A 1 25.57 -34.09 -31.36
CA MET A 1 24.16 -34.02 -30.91
C MET A 1 23.99 -33.79 -29.39
N LYS A 2 24.89 -34.25 -28.51
CA LYS A 2 24.76 -34.09 -27.03
C LYS A 2 24.90 -32.66 -26.47
N MET A 3 25.66 -31.78 -27.12
CA MET A 3 25.96 -30.43 -26.60
C MET A 3 24.83 -29.41 -26.87
N LYS A 4 24.16 -29.52 -28.02
CA LYS A 4 23.04 -28.65 -28.40
C LYS A 4 21.83 -28.82 -27.46
N ASN A 5 21.56 -30.05 -27.00
CA ASN A 5 20.45 -30.34 -26.08
C ASN A 5 20.70 -29.79 -24.68
N LYS A 6 21.95 -29.83 -24.18
CA LYS A 6 22.32 -29.23 -22.89
C LYS A 6 22.16 -27.70 -22.88
N ILE A 7 22.53 -27.06 -23.99
CA ILE A 7 22.33 -25.61 -24.19
C ILE A 7 20.83 -25.30 -24.24
N LEU A 8 20.06 -26.07 -25.00
CA LEU A 8 18.61 -25.88 -25.12
C LEU A 8 17.89 -26.01 -23.77
N THR A 9 18.23 -27.01 -22.95
CA THR A 9 17.66 -27.18 -21.61
C THR A 9 18.04 -26.03 -20.68
N ALA A 10 19.28 -25.53 -20.75
CA ALA A 10 19.71 -24.41 -19.92
C ALA A 10 18.96 -23.11 -20.29
N THR A 11 18.72 -22.87 -21.59
CA THR A 11 17.95 -21.70 -22.04
C THR A 11 16.49 -21.74 -21.57
N ILE A 12 15.85 -22.91 -21.59
CA ILE A 12 14.47 -23.08 -21.12
C ILE A 12 14.37 -22.82 -19.61
N VAL A 13 15.31 -23.32 -18.81
CA VAL A 13 15.34 -23.07 -17.36
C VAL A 13 15.50 -21.59 -17.03
N VAL A 14 16.36 -20.88 -17.75
CA VAL A 14 16.55 -19.43 -17.57
C VAL A 14 15.27 -18.66 -17.92
N LEU A 15 14.56 -19.03 -18.98
CA LEU A 15 13.30 -18.39 -19.37
C LEU A 15 12.18 -18.64 -18.35
N VAL A 16 12.07 -19.86 -17.80
CA VAL A 16 11.10 -20.18 -16.75
C VAL A 16 11.39 -19.39 -15.47
N LEU A 17 12.64 -19.33 -15.03
CA LEU A 17 13.04 -18.54 -13.87
C LEU A 17 12.80 -17.03 -14.06
N ALA A 18 13.10 -16.50 -15.25
CA ALA A 18 12.81 -15.11 -15.59
C ALA A 18 11.30 -14.81 -15.55
N SER A 19 10.47 -15.72 -16.09
CA SER A 19 9.01 -15.57 -16.08
C SER A 19 8.41 -15.66 -14.66
N GLY A 20 8.97 -16.49 -13.79
CA GLY A 20 8.54 -16.60 -12.38
C GLY A 20 8.82 -15.33 -11.58
N LEU A 21 9.99 -14.69 -11.80
CA LEU A 21 10.34 -13.42 -11.15
C LEU A 21 9.44 -12.27 -11.59
N ILE A 22 9.08 -12.23 -12.88
CA ILE A 22 8.18 -11.23 -13.44
C ILE A 22 6.77 -11.46 -12.89
N GLY A 23 6.27 -12.69 -12.94
CA GLY A 23 4.94 -13.06 -12.42
C GLY A 23 4.76 -12.74 -10.93
N TRP A 24 5.78 -12.98 -10.11
CA TRP A 24 5.75 -12.66 -8.67
C TRP A 24 5.54 -11.16 -8.39
N LYS A 25 6.09 -10.30 -9.25
CA LYS A 25 5.99 -8.84 -9.13
C LYS A 25 4.58 -8.33 -9.45
N TYR A 26 3.87 -9.00 -10.35
CA TYR A 26 2.49 -8.66 -10.73
C TYR A 26 1.44 -9.27 -9.80
N PHE A 27 1.78 -10.30 -9.02
CA PHE A 27 0.85 -10.99 -8.12
C PHE A 27 0.65 -10.31 -6.76
N GLN A 28 1.39 -9.24 -6.46
CA GLN A 28 1.14 -8.43 -5.25
C GLN A 28 -0.14 -7.62 -5.46
N GLY A 29 -1.28 -8.21 -5.09
CA GLY A 29 -2.58 -7.55 -5.11
C GLY A 29 -2.58 -6.23 -4.33
N GLU A 30 -3.56 -5.37 -4.61
CA GLU A 30 -3.73 -4.11 -3.89
C GLU A 30 -3.83 -4.39 -2.39
N GLU A 31 -2.85 -3.92 -1.61
CA GLU A 31 -2.85 -4.08 -0.16
C GLU A 31 -4.09 -3.38 0.41
N VAL A 32 -4.95 -4.13 1.09
CA VAL A 32 -6.11 -3.54 1.77
C VAL A 32 -5.82 -3.51 3.25
N ILE A 33 -5.77 -2.30 3.80
CA ILE A 33 -5.52 -2.07 5.22
C ILE A 33 -6.87 -2.11 5.94
N SER A 34 -6.95 -2.83 7.06
CA SER A 34 -8.08 -2.77 7.97
C SER A 34 -7.57 -2.61 9.40
N ALA A 35 -7.96 -1.54 10.08
CA ALA A 35 -7.46 -1.25 11.42
C ALA A 35 -8.44 -0.40 12.22
N ASN A 36 -8.31 -0.46 13.55
CA ASN A 36 -8.90 0.54 14.42
C ASN A 36 -7.93 1.71 14.59
N GLY A 37 -8.49 2.91 14.73
CA GLY A 37 -7.72 4.13 14.94
C GLY A 37 -8.56 5.28 15.45
N THR A 38 -7.89 6.40 15.65
CA THR A 38 -8.48 7.63 16.14
C THR A 38 -8.28 8.73 15.10
N ILE A 39 -9.36 9.44 14.77
CA ILE A 39 -9.31 10.63 13.93
C ILE A 39 -8.58 11.73 14.68
N LYS A 40 -7.59 12.35 14.03
CA LYS A 40 -6.84 13.49 14.58
C LYS A 40 -6.92 14.67 13.63
N TYR A 41 -7.22 15.85 14.16
CA TYR A 41 -7.06 17.12 13.44
C TYR A 41 -5.64 17.64 13.62
N ILE A 42 -4.97 17.96 12.51
CA ILE A 42 -3.62 18.51 12.48
C ILE A 42 -3.73 19.97 11.99
N PRO A 43 -3.45 20.98 12.83
CA PRO A 43 -3.66 22.40 12.51
C PRO A 43 -2.46 23.01 11.75
N ILE A 44 -2.01 22.40 10.65
CA ILE A 44 -0.87 22.86 9.84
C ILE A 44 -1.33 23.14 8.41
N LYS A 45 -0.84 24.22 7.79
CA LYS A 45 -1.10 24.59 6.37
C LYS A 45 -2.60 24.52 5.99
N GLY A 46 -3.46 25.16 6.77
CA GLY A 46 -4.92 25.16 6.53
C GLY A 46 -5.69 24.03 7.23
N GLY A 47 -4.99 23.09 7.86
CA GLY A 47 -5.59 22.05 8.67
C GLY A 47 -6.03 20.82 7.88
N PHE A 48 -5.85 19.63 8.44
CA PHE A 48 -6.37 18.39 7.84
C PHE A 48 -6.70 17.36 8.92
N TYR A 49 -7.45 16.33 8.53
CA TYR A 49 -7.73 15.18 9.39
C TYR A 49 -6.89 13.99 8.94
N GLY A 50 -6.25 13.32 9.90
CA GLY A 50 -5.54 12.07 9.74
C GLY A 50 -6.13 10.97 10.62
N ILE A 51 -5.71 9.72 10.38
CA ILE A 51 -6.03 8.58 11.25
C ILE A 51 -4.74 8.09 11.88
N ILE A 52 -4.74 7.91 13.20
CA ILE A 52 -3.65 7.24 13.93
C ILE A 52 -4.18 5.90 14.42
N THR A 53 -3.58 4.80 13.98
CA THR A 53 -3.99 3.45 14.46
C THR A 53 -3.52 3.21 15.89
N ASP A 54 -4.03 2.16 16.53
CA ASP A 54 -3.56 1.74 17.86
C ASP A 54 -2.07 1.38 17.90
N GLU A 55 -1.54 0.93 16.77
CA GLU A 55 -0.12 0.65 16.57
C GLU A 55 0.71 1.93 16.33
N GLY A 56 0.08 3.10 16.31
CA GLY A 56 0.74 4.39 16.06
C GLY A 56 0.99 4.70 14.58
N LYS A 57 0.51 3.87 13.64
CA LYS A 57 0.64 4.13 12.20
C LYS A 57 -0.26 5.31 11.81
N LYS A 58 0.24 6.13 10.91
CA LYS A 58 -0.42 7.36 10.45
C LYS A 58 -0.94 7.15 9.04
N TYR A 59 -2.20 7.53 8.80
CA TYR A 59 -2.80 7.52 7.48
C TYR A 59 -3.44 8.87 7.17
N LEU A 60 -3.30 9.30 5.91
CA LEU A 60 -3.99 10.46 5.36
C LEU A 60 -5.21 9.98 4.55
N PRO A 61 -6.44 10.10 5.09
CA PRO A 61 -7.62 9.72 4.35
C PRO A 61 -7.89 10.73 3.23
N LEU A 62 -7.96 10.24 1.99
CA LEU A 62 -8.24 11.08 0.82
C LEU A 62 -9.73 11.40 0.63
N ASN A 63 -10.61 10.66 1.32
CA ASN A 63 -12.05 10.70 1.16
C ASN A 63 -12.79 10.55 2.51
N LEU A 64 -12.28 11.18 3.57
CA LEU A 64 -12.92 11.13 4.89
C LEU A 64 -14.30 11.81 4.85
N PRO A 65 -15.40 11.10 5.17
CA PRO A 65 -16.73 11.72 5.20
C PRO A 65 -16.84 12.77 6.31
N GLU A 66 -17.65 13.81 6.10
CA GLU A 66 -17.78 14.95 7.04
C GLU A 66 -18.20 14.52 8.45
N GLU A 67 -19.07 13.51 8.57
CA GLU A 67 -19.52 12.98 9.87
C GLU A 67 -18.38 12.43 10.75
N PHE A 68 -17.27 12.03 10.13
CA PHE A 68 -16.06 11.53 10.79
C PHE A 68 -14.99 12.61 11.03
N LYS A 69 -15.17 13.85 10.56
CA LYS A 69 -14.22 14.96 10.80
C LYS A 69 -14.35 15.54 12.22
N LYS A 70 -14.16 14.67 13.22
CA LYS A 70 -14.23 15.01 14.64
C LYS A 70 -12.94 14.56 15.30
N ASP A 71 -12.17 15.50 15.85
CA ASP A 71 -10.93 15.17 16.56
C ASP A 71 -11.25 14.23 17.74
N GLY A 72 -10.45 13.18 17.90
CA GLY A 72 -10.63 12.18 18.94
C GLY A 72 -11.65 11.08 18.62
N LEU A 73 -12.34 11.14 17.47
CA LEU A 73 -13.34 10.12 17.12
C LEU A 73 -12.68 8.77 16.87
N ARG A 74 -13.20 7.74 17.55
CA ARG A 74 -12.76 6.37 17.37
C ARG A 74 -13.43 5.74 16.15
N VAL A 75 -12.63 5.11 15.28
CA VAL A 75 -13.10 4.50 14.04
C VAL A 75 -12.45 3.13 13.81
N TRP A 76 -13.19 2.24 13.17
CA TRP A 76 -12.63 1.14 12.41
C TRP A 76 -12.71 1.52 10.93
N PHE A 77 -11.64 1.30 10.17
CA PHE A 77 -11.61 1.64 8.75
C PHE A 77 -11.00 0.53 7.92
N LYS A 78 -11.40 0.50 6.64
CA LYS A 78 -10.81 -0.30 5.59
C LYS A 78 -10.40 0.62 4.45
N ALA A 79 -9.14 0.57 4.03
CA ALA A 79 -8.60 1.49 3.04
C ALA A 79 -7.67 0.81 2.05
N LYS A 80 -7.59 1.39 0.85
CA LYS A 80 -6.60 1.04 -0.17
C LYS A 80 -5.55 2.16 -0.23
N PRO A 81 -4.26 1.88 0.03
CA PRO A 81 -3.21 2.86 -0.15
C PRO A 81 -3.18 3.37 -1.57
N ARG A 82 -2.97 4.68 -1.73
CA ARG A 82 -2.69 5.30 -3.03
C ARG A 82 -1.35 5.99 -2.96
N LYS A 83 -0.52 5.77 -3.98
CA LYS A 83 0.73 6.52 -4.16
C LYS A 83 0.39 7.88 -4.76
N VAL A 84 0.20 8.88 -3.91
CA VAL A 84 -0.09 10.26 -4.29
C VAL A 84 0.91 11.19 -3.61
N ALA A 85 1.34 12.23 -4.31
CA ALA A 85 2.13 13.30 -3.70
C ALA A 85 1.18 14.22 -2.89
N THR A 86 1.50 14.47 -1.63
CA THR A 86 0.68 15.29 -0.73
C THR A 86 1.55 16.35 -0.05
N ILE A 87 0.97 17.52 0.24
CA ILE A 87 1.68 18.65 0.89
C ILE A 87 1.71 18.54 2.42
N GLN A 88 0.94 17.60 2.95
CA GLN A 88 0.69 17.36 4.37
C GLN A 88 1.88 16.67 5.05
N MET A 89 2.80 16.06 4.28
CA MET A 89 3.97 15.32 4.80
C MET A 89 3.58 14.35 5.92
N TRP A 90 2.46 13.65 5.74
CA TRP A 90 1.82 12.81 6.74
C TRP A 90 1.24 11.57 6.08
N GLY A 91 1.51 10.40 6.67
CA GLY A 91 1.08 9.12 6.13
C GLY A 91 1.92 8.72 4.92
#